data_AF-A0A2J7R2P5-F1
#
_entry.id   AF-A0A2J7R2P5-F1
#
_cell.length_a   1.000
_cell.length_b   1.000
_cell.length_c   1.000
_cell.angle_alpha   90.00
_cell.angle_beta   90.00
_cell.angle_gamma   90.00
#
_symmetry.space_group_name_H-M   'P 1'
#
loop_
_entity.id
_entity.type
_entity.pdbx_description
1 polymer ?
#
loop_
_entity_poly.entity_id
_entity_poly.type
_entity_poly.pdbx_seq_one_letter_code
_entity_poly.pdbx_strand_id
1 'polypeptide(L)'
;MGLAGMLAFTFTLTLGHIWVIYLTGGFLGFFMTGYLGIGYEFAAELTYPIPEGTSSGLLNVSSEVFGVIFTLTGGEMLDAHGDMATNCTLTALLLAGLSMTLLIEGKALKRQAAVALRRSHAHLEQEEILTTQT
;
A
#
# COMPACT_ATOMS: atom_id res chain seq x y z
N MET A 1 -2.16 4.73 -10.13
CA MET A 1 -2.28 3.77 -11.26
C MET A 1 -3.43 2.78 -11.07
N GLY A 2 -3.56 2.11 -9.92
CA GLY A 2 -4.67 1.18 -9.64
C GLY A 2 -6.08 1.76 -9.86
N LEU A 3 -6.35 3.00 -9.43
CA LEU A 3 -7.64 3.67 -9.67
C LEU A 3 -7.96 3.88 -11.16
N ALA A 4 -6.97 4.26 -11.96
CA ALA A 4 -7.16 4.39 -13.41
C ALA A 4 -7.47 3.04 -14.06
N GLY A 5 -6.82 1.96 -13.59
CA GLY A 5 -7.13 0.58 -14.00
C GLY A 5 -8.54 0.14 -13.60
N MET A 6 -8.99 0.51 -12.40
CA MET A 6 -10.34 0.17 -11.90
C MET A 6 -11.44 0.95 -12.63
N LEU A 7 -11.20 2.22 -12.97
CA LEU A 7 -12.08 3.01 -13.82
C LEU A 7 -12.18 2.41 -15.23
N ALA A 8 -11.03 2.04 -15.83
CA ALA A 8 -11.01 1.37 -17.14
C ALA A 8 -11.75 0.02 -17.11
N PHE A 9 -11.60 -0.76 -16.04
CA PHE A 9 -12.31 -2.03 -15.84
C PHE A 9 -13.83 -1.82 -15.71
N THR A 10 -14.25 -0.80 -14.96
CA THR A 10 -15.67 -0.44 -14.76
C THR A 10 -16.35 -0.05 -16.08
N PHE A 11 -15.70 0.76 -16.92
CA PHE A 11 -16.20 1.06 -18.25
C PHE A 11 -16.24 -0.18 -19.14
N THR A 12 -15.23 -1.04 -19.03
CA THR A 12 -15.13 -2.27 -19.84
C THR A 12 -16.21 -3.28 -19.52
N LEU A 13 -16.63 -3.39 -18.25
CA LEU A 13 -17.76 -4.23 -17.84
C LEU A 13 -19.05 -3.87 -18.57
N THR A 14 -19.27 -2.58 -18.86
CA THR A 14 -20.47 -2.11 -19.57
C THR A 14 -20.45 -2.42 -21.07
N LEU A 15 -19.31 -2.80 -21.65
CA LEU A 15 -19.18 -3.14 -23.09
C LEU A 15 -19.50 -4.61 -23.41
N GLY A 16 -19.57 -5.51 -22.42
CA GLY A 16 -19.91 -6.93 -22.62
C GLY A 16 -18.88 -7.76 -23.40
N HIS A 17 -17.75 -7.18 -23.82
CA HIS A 17 -16.69 -7.88 -24.56
C HIS A 17 -15.65 -8.50 -23.61
N ILE A 18 -15.77 -9.82 -23.42
CA ILE A 18 -14.94 -10.64 -22.52
C ILE A 18 -13.42 -10.44 -22.71
N TRP A 19 -12.93 -10.32 -23.96
CA TRP A 19 -11.49 -10.11 -24.23
C TRP A 19 -10.95 -8.81 -23.61
N VAL A 20 -11.75 -7.74 -23.65
CA VAL A 20 -11.35 -6.43 -23.12
C VAL A 20 -11.30 -6.47 -21.59
N ILE A 21 -12.20 -7.25 -20.97
CA ILE A 21 -12.21 -7.48 -19.51
C ILE A 21 -10.91 -8.17 -19.08
N TYR A 22 -10.46 -9.20 -19.81
CA TYR A 22 -9.18 -9.86 -19.50
C TYR A 22 -7.97 -8.94 -19.65
N LEU A 23 -7.93 -8.13 -20.71
CA LEU A 23 -6.83 -7.20 -20.95
C LEU A 23 -6.75 -6.13 -19.85
N THR A 24 -7.88 -5.52 -19.49
CA THR A 24 -7.96 -4.49 -18.45
C THR A 24 -7.75 -5.06 -17.06
N GLY A 25 -8.26 -6.25 -16.76
CA GLY A 25 -7.99 -6.99 -15.52
C GLY A 25 -6.51 -7.34 -15.36
N GLY A 26 -5.85 -7.78 -16.44
CA GLY A 26 -4.40 -8.05 -16.43
C GLY A 26 -3.57 -6.79 -16.15
N PHE A 27 -3.92 -5.67 -16.78
CA PHE A 27 -3.30 -4.37 -16.50
C PHE A 27 -3.53 -3.90 -15.07
N LEU A 28 -4.76 -4.03 -14.55
CA LEU A 28 -5.11 -3.70 -13.18
C LEU A 28 -4.30 -4.55 -12.18
N GLY A 29 -4.24 -5.86 -12.39
CA GLY A 29 -3.48 -6.80 -11.56
C GLY A 29 -1.99 -6.48 -11.55
N PHE A 30 -1.38 -6.23 -12.72
CA PHE A 30 0.03 -5.87 -12.83
C PHE A 30 0.39 -4.64 -11.98
N PHE A 31 -0.41 -3.57 -12.07
CA PHE A 31 -0.15 -2.36 -11.30
C PHE A 31 -0.46 -2.50 -9.80
N MET A 32 -1.45 -3.32 -9.43
CA MET A 32 -1.74 -3.61 -8.01
C MET A 32 -0.61 -4.42 -7.37
N THR A 33 -0.08 -5.44 -8.05
CA THR A 33 1.04 -6.24 -7.52
C THR A 33 2.33 -5.43 -7.47
N GLY A 34 2.60 -4.55 -8.45
CA GLY A 34 3.76 -3.67 -8.41
C GLY A 34 3.79 -2.72 -7.20
N TYR A 35 2.63 -2.40 -6.63
CA TYR A 35 2.52 -1.54 -5.45
C TYR A 35 2.91 -2.26 -4.14
N LEU A 36 2.75 -3.60 -4.06
CA LEU A 36 3.06 -4.36 -2.84
C LEU A 36 4.51 -4.17 -2.38
N GLY A 37 5.47 -4.20 -3.31
CA GLY A 37 6.90 -4.08 -2.97
C GLY A 37 7.24 -2.75 -2.30
N ILE A 38 6.71 -1.65 -2.84
CA ILE A 38 6.89 -0.30 -2.27
C ILE A 38 6.18 -0.20 -0.91
N GLY A 39 5.00 -0.81 -0.78
CA GLY A 39 4.25 -0.85 0.48
C GLY A 39 5.01 -1.58 1.59
N TYR A 40 5.67 -2.70 1.29
CA TYR A 40 6.48 -3.43 2.27
C TYR A 40 7.71 -2.64 2.72
N GLU A 41 8.42 -2.00 1.79
CA GLU A 41 9.58 -1.16 2.12
C GLU A 41 9.18 0.03 2.99
N PHE A 42 8.07 0.69 2.65
CA PHE A 42 7.52 1.80 3.43
C PHE A 42 7.06 1.38 4.83
N ALA A 43 6.41 0.22 4.95
CA ALA A 43 5.99 -0.31 6.25
C ALA A 43 7.19 -0.65 7.16
N ALA A 44 8.24 -1.25 6.59
CA ALA A 44 9.49 -1.51 7.31
C ALA A 44 10.16 -0.20 7.78
N GLU A 45 10.12 0.84 6.96
CA GLU A 45 10.67 2.15 7.33
C GLU A 45 9.89 2.84 8.46
N LEU A 46 8.56 2.72 8.45
CA LEU A 46 7.67 3.31 9.47
C LEU A 46 7.77 2.58 10.83
N THR A 47 8.11 1.29 10.82
CA THR A 47 8.14 0.41 12.01
C THR A 47 9.54 0.23 12.60
N TYR A 48 10.55 0.95 12.11
CA TYR A 48 11.91 0.90 12.66
C TYR A 48 11.94 1.14 14.19
N PRO A 49 12.66 0.33 14.99
CA PRO A 49 13.64 -0.71 14.62
C PRO A 49 13.11 -2.16 14.69
N ILE A 50 11.89 -2.43 14.24
CA ILE A 50 11.35 -3.82 14.16
C ILE A 50 11.97 -4.57 12.97
N PRO A 51 12.30 -5.88 13.09
CA PRO A 51 12.78 -6.68 11.96
C PRO A 51 11.80 -6.67 10.77
N GLU A 52 12.34 -6.47 9.57
CA GLU A 52 11.54 -6.34 8.34
C GLU A 52 10.60 -7.52 8.12
N GLY A 53 11.04 -8.74 8.43
CA GLY A 53 10.23 -9.95 8.32
C GLY A 53 8.97 -9.96 9.20
N THR A 54 9.03 -9.36 10.40
CA THR A 54 7.86 -9.25 11.28
C THR A 54 6.86 -8.23 10.75
N SER A 55 7.35 -7.08 10.28
CA SER A 55 6.51 -6.02 9.71
C SER A 55 5.82 -6.46 8.41
N SER A 56 6.57 -7.08 7.49
CA SER A 56 6.00 -7.63 6.25
C SER A 56 5.04 -8.79 6.52
N GLY A 57 5.33 -9.64 7.51
CA GLY A 57 4.43 -10.73 7.91
C GLY A 57 3.09 -10.23 8.44
N LEU A 58 3.09 -9.23 9.32
CA LEU A 58 1.87 -8.59 9.84
C LEU A 58 1.08 -7.87 8.75
N LEU A 59 1.77 -7.18 7.84
CA LEU A 59 1.12 -6.49 6.72
C LEU A 59 0.45 -7.50 5.77
N ASN A 60 1.11 -8.62 5.48
CA ASN A 60 0.57 -9.66 4.61
C ASN A 60 -0.64 -10.37 5.26
N VAL A 61 -0.53 -10.77 6.53
CA VAL A 61 -1.67 -11.36 7.26
C VAL A 61 -2.86 -10.41 7.29
N SER A 62 -2.62 -9.12 7.52
CA SER A 62 -3.70 -8.12 7.51
C SER A 62 -4.36 -8.03 6.14
N SER A 63 -3.56 -7.96 5.05
CA SER A 63 -4.06 -7.94 3.68
C SER A 63 -4.92 -9.15 3.35
N GLU A 64 -4.46 -10.35 3.72
CA GLU A 64 -5.17 -11.60 3.46
C GLU A 64 -6.49 -11.69 4.24
N VAL A 65 -6.50 -11.31 5.53
CA VAL A 65 -7.72 -11.31 6.34
C VAL A 65 -8.79 -10.38 5.76
N PHE A 66 -8.41 -9.15 5.42
CA PHE A 66 -9.34 -8.22 4.75
C PHE A 66 -9.74 -8.73 3.35
N GLY A 67 -8.81 -9.33 2.61
CA GLY A 67 -9.07 -9.94 1.31
C GLY A 67 -10.16 -11.01 1.37
N VAL A 68 -10.11 -11.90 2.36
CA VAL A 68 -11.14 -12.93 2.57
C VAL A 68 -12.50 -12.29 2.89
N ILE A 69 -12.52 -11.32 3.82
CA ILE A 69 -13.77 -10.64 4.20
C ILE A 69 -14.41 -9.94 3.00
N PHE A 70 -13.62 -9.20 2.22
CA PHE A 70 -14.12 -8.49 1.04
C PHE A 70 -14.55 -9.43 -0.08
N THR A 71 -13.88 -10.56 -0.26
CA THR A 71 -14.28 -11.56 -1.25
C THR A 71 -15.62 -12.19 -0.90
N LEU A 72 -15.80 -12.62 0.36
CA LEU A 72 -17.06 -13.20 0.82
C LEU A 72 -18.21 -12.17 0.76
N THR A 73 -17.97 -10.96 1.26
CA THR A 73 -18.97 -9.88 1.21
C THR A 73 -19.30 -9.50 -0.22
N GLY A 74 -18.30 -9.42 -1.10
CA GLY A 74 -18.48 -9.12 -2.52
C GLY A 74 -19.25 -10.22 -3.26
N GLY A 75 -19.07 -11.49 -2.89
CA GLY A 75 -19.84 -12.62 -3.44
C GLY A 75 -21.33 -12.49 -3.11
N GLU A 76 -21.66 -12.31 -1.83
CA GLU A 76 -23.06 -12.09 -1.39
C GLU A 76 -23.68 -10.85 -2.06
N MET A 77 -22.88 -9.78 -2.24
CA MET A 77 -23.36 -8.55 -2.88
C MET A 77 -23.54 -8.71 -4.39
N LEU A 78 -22.73 -9.54 -5.04
CA LEU A 78 -22.85 -9.88 -6.46
C LEU A 78 -24.15 -10.61 -6.73
N ASP A 79 -24.51 -11.58 -5.88
CA ASP A 79 -25.74 -12.35 -6.02
C ASP A 79 -26.98 -11.50 -5.73
N ALA A 80 -26.91 -10.56 -4.79
CA ALA A 80 -28.05 -9.73 -4.39
C ALA A 80 -28.26 -8.46 -5.25
N HIS A 81 -27.19 -7.80 -5.71
CA HIS A 81 -27.24 -6.47 -6.33
C HIS A 81 -26.62 -6.42 -7.74
N GLY A 82 -26.07 -7.52 -8.22
CA GLY A 82 -25.44 -7.61 -9.53
C GLY A 82 -24.01 -7.08 -9.59
N ASP A 83 -23.42 -7.18 -10.78
CA ASP A 83 -22.03 -6.91 -11.10
C ASP A 83 -21.64 -5.42 -10.97
N MET A 84 -22.46 -4.52 -11.51
CA MET A 84 -22.18 -3.08 -11.48
C MET A 84 -22.18 -2.52 -10.05
N ALA A 85 -23.16 -2.89 -9.23
CA ALA A 85 -23.25 -2.42 -7.85
C ALA A 85 -22.07 -2.95 -7.02
N THR A 86 -21.71 -4.22 -7.20
CA THR A 86 -20.57 -4.85 -6.54
C THR A 86 -19.25 -4.21 -6.92
N ASN A 87 -19.01 -4.02 -8.21
CA ASN A 87 -17.81 -3.37 -8.70
C ASN A 87 -17.70 -1.90 -8.23
N CYS A 88 -18.81 -1.17 -8.15
CA CYS A 88 -18.84 0.20 -7.63
C CYS A 88 -18.46 0.25 -6.15
N THR A 89 -18.98 -0.66 -5.32
CA THR A 89 -18.64 -0.73 -3.89
C THR A 89 -17.19 -1.14 -3.66
N LEU A 90 -16.66 -2.11 -4.41
CA LEU A 90 -15.24 -2.47 -4.33
C LEU A 90 -14.34 -1.30 -4.76
N THR A 91 -14.76 -0.53 -5.76
CA THR A 91 -14.07 0.70 -6.17
C THR A 91 -14.10 1.77 -5.08
N ALA A 92 -15.25 1.95 -4.40
CA ALA A 92 -15.37 2.87 -3.27
C ALA A 92 -14.49 2.47 -2.08
N LEU A 93 -14.38 1.16 -1.79
CA LEU A 93 -13.47 0.64 -0.77
C LEU A 93 -11.99 0.92 -1.12
N LEU A 94 -11.60 0.76 -2.39
CA LEU A 94 -10.26 1.14 -2.85
C LEU A 94 -9.99 2.64 -2.70
N LEU A 95 -10.98 3.50 -2.99
CA LEU A 95 -10.89 4.95 -2.77
C LEU A 95 -10.74 5.30 -1.29
N ALA A 96 -11.48 4.64 -0.42
CA ALA A 96 -11.36 4.81 1.03
C ALA A 96 -9.96 4.41 1.52
N GLY A 97 -9.44 3.26 1.07
CA GLY A 97 -8.09 2.81 1.39
C GLY A 97 -7.00 3.76 0.89
N LEU A 98 -7.15 4.32 -0.32
CA LEU A 98 -6.24 5.36 -0.82
C LEU A 98 -6.32 6.62 0.04
N SER A 99 -7.53 7.05 0.42
CA SER A 99 -7.71 8.22 1.28
C SER A 99 -7.02 8.04 2.63
N MET A 100 -7.17 6.87 3.26
CA MET A 100 -6.43 6.53 4.47
C MET A 100 -4.91 6.56 4.26
N THR A 101 -4.43 6.05 3.12
CA THR A 101 -3.00 6.08 2.78
C THR A 101 -2.47 7.50 2.60
N LEU A 102 -3.27 8.40 1.99
CA LEU A 102 -2.90 9.82 1.84
C LEU A 102 -2.86 10.59 3.17
N LEU A 103 -3.64 10.15 4.16
CA LEU A 103 -3.62 10.72 5.50
C LEU A 103 -2.40 10.27 6.33
N ILE A 104 -1.66 9.26 5.88
CA ILE A 104 -0.39 8.87 6.51
C ILE A 104 0.65 9.93 6.16
N GLU A 105 0.92 10.84 7.10
CA GLU A 105 1.97 11.85 6.95
C GLU A 105 3.36 11.20 6.83
N GLY A 106 3.86 11.08 5.59
CA GLY A 106 5.19 10.57 5.28
C GLY A 106 6.36 11.47 5.73
N LYS A 107 6.11 12.57 6.46
CA LYS A 107 7.15 13.53 6.86
C LYS A 107 7.93 13.15 8.12
N ALA A 108 7.49 12.13 8.86
CA ALA A 108 8.17 11.63 10.07
C ALA A 108 8.71 10.20 9.87
N LEU A 109 9.51 9.99 8.82
CA LEU A 109 10.18 8.71 8.58
C LEU A 109 11.16 8.44 9.73
N LYS A 110 10.77 7.55 10.64
CA LYS A 110 11.52 7.23 11.86
C LYS A 110 12.95 6.77 11.55
N ARG A 111 13.17 6.08 10.43
CA ARG A 111 14.52 5.67 9.98
C ARG A 111 15.39 6.85 9.58
N GLN A 112 14.85 7.81 8.81
CA GLN A 112 15.60 9.01 8.43
C GLN A 112 15.91 9.89 9.64
N ALA A 113 14.96 10.01 10.58
CA ALA A 113 15.18 10.69 11.85
C ALA A 113 16.27 10.01 12.70
N ALA A 114 16.27 8.68 12.78
CA ALA A 114 17.29 7.90 13.50
C ALA A 114 18.68 8.01 12.85
N VAL A 115 18.76 7.98 11.51
CA VAL A 115 20.02 8.18 10.77
C VAL A 115 20.56 9.60 10.96
N ALA A 116 19.69 10.62 10.91
CA ALA A 116 20.09 12.00 11.16
C ALA A 116 20.65 12.20 12.58
N LEU A 117 20.02 11.59 13.58
CA LEU A 117 20.44 11.65 14.98
C LEU A 117 21.79 10.95 15.20
N ARG A 118 22.00 9.80 14.57
CA ARG A 118 23.29 9.06 14.62
C ARG A 118 24.43 9.85 13.95
N ARG A 119 24.14 10.54 12.84
CA ARG A 119 25.11 11.40 12.14
C ARG A 119 25.49 12.62 12.98
N SER A 120 24.53 13.21 13.70
CA SER A 120 24.76 14.30 14.63
C SER A 120 25.70 13.88 15.78
N HIS A 121 25.43 12.73 16.41
CA HIS A 121 26.32 12.18 17.44
C HIS A 121 27.74 11.92 16.95
N ALA A 122 27.92 11.37 15.74
CA ALA A 122 29.24 11.14 15.16
C ALA A 122 30.03 12.44 14.91
N HIS A 123 29.36 13.52 14.50
CA HIS A 123 29.99 14.83 14.36
C HIS A 123 30.39 15.43 15.70
N LEU A 124 29.55 15.30 16.73
CA LEU A 124 29.86 15.76 18.09
C LEU A 124 31.05 15.00 18.69
N GLU A 125 31.13 13.69 18.50
CA GLU A 125 32.29 12.89 18.94
C GLU A 125 33.58 13.33 18.22
N GLN A 126 33.54 13.61 16.91
CA GLN A 126 34.71 14.13 16.20
C GLN A 126 35.14 15.52 16.69
N GLU A 127 34.18 16.40 17.02
CA GLU A 127 34.46 17.75 17.52
C GLU A 127 35.04 17.71 18.94
N GLU A 128 34.55 16.81 19.80
CA GLU A 128 35.08 16.56 21.14
C GLU A 128 36.50 15.97 21.10
N ILE A 129 36.76 15.03 20.19
CA ILE A 129 38.12 14.47 20.00
C ILE A 129 39.11 15.54 19.51
N LEU A 130 38.68 16.43 18.61
CA LEU A 130 39.52 17.50 18.08
C LEU A 130 39.87 18.56 19.14
N THR A 131 38.91 18.90 20.01
CA THR A 131 39.08 19.90 21.09
C THR A 131 39.85 19.37 22.29
N THR A 132 39.86 18.06 22.53
CA THR A 132 40.60 17.44 23.65
C THR A 132 42.10 17.26 23.35
N GLN A 133 42.53 17.38 22.08
CA GLN A 133 43.93 17.23 21.65
C GLN A 133 44.72 18.55 21.47
N THR A 134 44.12 19.71 21.74
CA THR A 134 44.76 21.04 21.70
C THR A 134 44.94 21.62 23.09
#